data_AF-A0A3P1SL32-F1
#
_entry.id   AF-A0A3P1SL32-F1
#
_cell.length_a   1.000
_cell.length_b   1.000
_cell.length_c   1.000
_cell.angle_alpha   90.00
_cell.angle_beta   90.00
_cell.angle_gamma   90.00
#
_symmetry.space_group_name_H-M   'P 1'
#
loop_
_entity.id
_entity.type
_entity.pdbx_description
1 polymer ?
#
loop_
_entity_poly.entity_id
_entity_poly.type
_entity_poly.pdbx_seq_one_letter_code
_entity_poly.pdbx_strand_id
1 'polypeptide(L)'
;MKKKLLVPIVIFVFGLCITGCSSDLDDTYSEDVERISDDVDGVNTSVKEKLLCDALTEIIENVNGEYSNGGYILFSSENNEVLVLSEDEYIFATGIGEVFECLNSNTKNTYHETINKAPKPNQGWKFAGTCTTKWGAIKLGKEIAEKIGEKQNFEIHTEYKDGKYYIWYRLI
;
A
#
# COMPACT_ATOMS: atom_id res chain seq x y z
N MET A 1 -0.26 24.18 33.61
CA MET A 1 0.02 24.16 32.16
C MET A 1 0.83 22.90 31.86
N LYS A 2 0.23 21.85 31.29
CA LYS A 2 0.95 20.63 30.92
C LYS A 2 1.27 20.69 29.42
N LYS A 3 2.54 20.87 29.07
CA LYS A 3 3.01 20.82 27.69
C LYS A 3 2.92 19.36 27.22
N LYS A 4 2.09 19.06 26.24
CA LYS A 4 2.13 17.77 25.54
C LYS A 4 3.28 17.83 24.54
N LEU A 5 4.31 17.05 24.80
CA LEU A 5 5.42 16.84 23.87
C LEU A 5 4.88 15.92 22.75
N LEU A 6 4.74 16.44 21.55
CA LEU A 6 4.53 15.63 20.35
C LEU A 6 5.88 15.00 20.02
N VAL A 7 5.99 13.68 20.19
CA VAL A 7 7.17 12.91 19.75
C VAL A 7 6.91 12.52 18.30
N PRO A 8 7.79 12.90 17.35
CA PRO A 8 7.63 12.52 15.95
C PRO A 8 7.85 11.01 15.80
N ILE A 9 6.89 10.33 15.17
CA ILE A 9 7.03 8.95 14.72
C ILE A 9 8.06 8.97 13.59
N VAL A 10 9.25 8.46 13.85
CA VAL A 10 10.28 8.24 12.82
C VAL A 10 9.97 6.88 12.20
N ILE A 11 9.34 6.90 11.02
CA ILE A 11 9.18 5.69 10.21
C ILE A 11 10.52 5.46 9.51
N PHE A 12 11.37 4.62 10.11
CA PHE A 12 12.62 4.20 9.49
C PHE A 12 12.28 3.16 8.42
N VAL A 13 12.15 3.59 7.16
CA VAL A 13 12.03 2.66 6.04
C VAL A 13 13.40 2.00 5.85
N PHE A 14 13.52 0.75 6.30
CA PHE A 14 14.65 -0.08 5.92
C PHE A 14 14.52 -0.37 4.42
N GLY A 15 15.38 0.26 3.62
CA GLY A 15 15.64 -0.13 2.24
C GLY A 15 16.20 -1.54 2.19
N LEU A 16 15.30 -2.52 2.09
CA LEU A 16 15.64 -3.85 1.63
C LEU A 16 15.83 -3.75 0.12
N CYS A 17 17.06 -3.44 -0.30
CA CYS A 17 17.50 -3.72 -1.65
C CYS A 17 17.45 -5.23 -1.86
N ILE A 18 16.32 -5.74 -2.33
CA ILE A 18 16.29 -7.09 -2.88
C ILE A 18 17.01 -6.98 -4.22
N THR A 19 18.27 -7.40 -4.23
CA THR A 19 19.00 -7.71 -5.46
C THR A 19 18.29 -8.88 -6.14
N GLY A 20 17.32 -8.56 -7.00
CA GLY A 20 16.70 -9.52 -7.91
C GLY A 20 17.62 -9.76 -9.09
N CYS A 21 18.15 -10.98 -9.16
CA CYS A 21 19.07 -11.45 -10.18
C CYS A 21 18.55 -11.17 -11.60
N SER A 22 19.41 -10.56 -12.43
CA SER A 22 19.32 -10.66 -13.88
C SER A 22 19.39 -12.13 -14.28
N SER A 23 18.26 -12.70 -14.68
CA SER A 23 18.26 -13.88 -15.55
C SER A 23 17.92 -13.40 -16.95
N ASP A 24 18.95 -13.31 -17.78
CA ASP A 24 18.83 -13.28 -19.23
C ASP A 24 18.01 -14.51 -19.66
N LEU A 25 16.81 -14.29 -20.18
CA LEU A 25 16.11 -15.27 -20.99
C LEU A 25 15.61 -14.59 -22.27
N ASP A 26 16.15 -15.15 -23.34
CA ASP A 26 16.07 -14.81 -24.74
C ASP A 26 14.66 -15.00 -25.31
N ASP A 27 14.23 -13.98 -26.04
CA ASP A 27 13.39 -13.92 -27.23
C ASP A 27 12.08 -14.73 -27.40
N THR A 28 11.07 -13.93 -27.77
CA THR A 28 9.94 -14.22 -28.67
C THR A 28 8.72 -14.91 -28.08
N TYR A 29 7.75 -14.10 -27.64
CA TYR A 29 6.36 -14.24 -28.08
C TYR A 29 5.71 -12.86 -28.23
N SER A 30 5.36 -12.56 -29.48
CA SER A 30 4.62 -11.40 -29.94
C SER A 30 3.13 -11.63 -29.68
N GLU A 31 2.56 -10.93 -28.70
CA GLU A 31 1.13 -10.60 -28.72
C GLU A 31 0.99 -9.12 -28.36
N ASP A 32 0.18 -8.43 -29.16
CA ASP A 32 0.06 -6.98 -29.23
C ASP A 32 -0.36 -6.37 -27.88
N VAL A 33 0.61 -6.00 -27.07
CA VAL A 33 0.41 -5.02 -26.01
C VAL A 33 0.31 -3.67 -26.73
N GLU A 34 -0.90 -3.12 -26.82
CA GLU A 34 -1.07 -1.69 -27.04
C GLU A 34 -0.28 -0.97 -25.95
N ARG A 35 0.96 -0.64 -26.27
CA ARG A 35 1.82 0.23 -25.48
C ARG A 35 1.05 1.53 -25.37
N ILE A 36 0.47 1.78 -24.20
CA ILE A 36 -0.09 3.09 -23.84
C ILE A 36 1.04 4.08 -24.16
N SER A 37 0.83 4.86 -25.21
CA SER A 37 1.77 5.86 -25.68
C SER A 37 2.07 6.82 -24.54
N ASP A 38 3.34 6.93 -24.16
CA ASP A 38 3.86 7.83 -23.13
C ASP A 38 3.70 9.34 -23.47
N ASP A 39 2.94 9.70 -24.50
CA ASP A 39 2.78 11.07 -24.96
C ASP A 39 1.29 11.46 -25.07
N VAL A 40 0.66 11.70 -23.93
CA VAL A 40 -0.48 12.63 -23.85
C VAL A 40 -0.09 13.76 -22.91
N ASP A 41 0.48 14.78 -23.52
CA ASP A 41 0.74 16.10 -22.96
C ASP A 41 -0.58 16.67 -22.39
N GLY A 42 -0.74 16.72 -21.06
CA GLY A 42 -1.89 17.41 -20.44
C GLY A 42 -2.46 16.90 -19.12
N VAL A 43 -1.95 15.83 -18.49
CA VAL A 43 -2.34 15.49 -17.10
C VAL A 43 -1.12 15.59 -16.21
N ASN A 44 -1.02 16.70 -15.47
CA ASN A 44 0.02 16.93 -14.46
C ASN A 44 -0.26 16.01 -13.26
N THR A 45 -0.04 14.71 -13.44
CA THR A 45 -0.25 13.65 -12.45
C THR A 45 0.85 13.77 -11.41
N SER A 46 0.50 13.92 -10.13
CA SER A 46 1.53 14.01 -9.08
C SER A 46 2.35 12.72 -9.00
N VAL A 47 3.62 12.80 -8.58
CA VAL A 47 4.49 11.61 -8.41
C VAL A 47 3.81 10.56 -7.54
N LYS A 48 3.13 11.00 -6.47
CA LYS A 48 2.29 10.17 -5.59
C LYS A 48 1.21 9.42 -6.36
N GLU A 49 0.46 10.09 -7.25
CA GLU A 49 -0.57 9.43 -8.05
C GLU A 49 0.01 8.34 -8.95
N LYS A 50 1.15 8.60 -9.61
CA LYS A 50 1.78 7.60 -10.47
C LYS A 50 2.17 6.35 -9.68
N LEU A 51 2.87 6.52 -8.55
CA LEU A 51 3.31 5.40 -7.71
C LEU A 51 2.14 4.55 -7.21
N LEU A 52 1.01 5.18 -6.88
CA LEU A 52 -0.19 4.46 -6.42
C LEU A 52 -0.91 3.75 -7.55
N CYS A 53 -0.97 4.36 -8.74
CA CYS A 53 -1.51 3.69 -9.92
C CYS A 53 -0.69 2.44 -10.26
N ASP A 54 0.63 2.53 -10.23
CA ASP A 54 1.53 1.40 -10.49
C ASP A 54 1.32 0.29 -9.46
N ALA A 55 1.30 0.64 -8.16
CA ALA A 55 1.07 -0.32 -7.07
C ALA A 55 -0.33 -0.97 -7.10
N LEU A 56 -1.38 -0.21 -7.40
CA LEU A 56 -2.73 -0.77 -7.54
C LEU A 56 -2.83 -1.69 -8.74
N THR A 57 -2.17 -1.34 -9.85
CA THR A 57 -2.11 -2.19 -11.05
C THR A 57 -1.44 -3.51 -10.74
N GLU A 58 -0.30 -3.48 -10.04
CA GLU A 58 0.43 -4.67 -9.60
C GLU A 58 -0.46 -5.63 -8.78
N ILE A 59 -1.18 -5.11 -7.78
CA ILE A 59 -2.12 -5.91 -6.97
C ILE A 59 -3.24 -6.48 -7.84
N ILE A 60 -3.84 -5.65 -8.69
CA ILE A 60 -5.02 -6.01 -9.50
C ILE A 60 -4.69 -7.03 -10.60
N GLU A 61 -3.49 -7.01 -11.14
CA GLU A 61 -3.04 -7.96 -12.16
C GLU A 61 -2.65 -9.32 -11.56
N ASN A 62 -2.24 -9.33 -10.29
CA ASN A 62 -1.79 -10.53 -9.58
C ASN A 62 -2.79 -11.04 -8.51
N VAL A 63 -4.08 -10.74 -8.66
CA VAL A 63 -5.17 -11.17 -7.74
C VAL A 63 -5.36 -12.69 -7.63
N ASN A 64 -4.83 -13.47 -8.57
CA ASN A 64 -4.87 -14.94 -8.49
C ASN A 64 -3.51 -15.55 -8.08
N GLY A 65 -2.53 -14.71 -7.75
CA GLY A 65 -1.18 -15.10 -7.35
C GLY A 65 -0.85 -14.57 -5.95
N GLU A 66 0.23 -13.79 -5.88
CA GLU A 66 0.78 -13.21 -4.65
C GLU A 66 -0.24 -12.42 -3.83
N TYR A 67 -1.17 -11.73 -4.49
CA TYR A 67 -2.20 -10.91 -3.84
C TYR A 67 -3.58 -11.57 -3.81
N SER A 68 -3.63 -12.91 -3.80
CA SER A 68 -4.89 -13.68 -3.75
C SER A 68 -5.72 -13.46 -2.48
N ASN A 69 -5.09 -13.06 -1.38
CA ASN A 69 -5.77 -12.64 -0.15
C ASN A 69 -5.86 -11.11 -0.01
N GLY A 70 -5.69 -10.40 -1.14
CA GLY A 70 -5.57 -8.95 -1.17
C GLY A 70 -4.16 -8.43 -0.93
N GLY A 71 -3.92 -7.21 -1.37
CA GLY A 71 -2.64 -6.53 -1.29
C GLY A 71 -2.72 -5.25 -0.47
N TYR A 72 -1.58 -4.85 0.08
CA TYR A 72 -1.42 -3.65 0.90
C TYR A 72 -0.43 -2.70 0.23
N ILE A 73 -0.76 -1.42 0.22
CA ILE A 73 0.10 -0.35 -0.26
C ILE A 73 0.41 0.54 0.92
N LEU A 74 1.69 0.71 1.25
CA LEU A 74 2.17 1.64 2.27
C LEU A 74 2.82 2.82 1.56
N PHE A 75 2.31 4.03 1.80
CA PHE A 75 2.89 5.25 1.24
C PHE A 75 3.56 6.08 2.33
N SER A 76 4.81 6.45 2.09
CA SER A 76 5.57 7.41 2.89
C SER A 76 5.71 8.74 2.15
N SER A 77 5.17 9.80 2.74
CA SER A 77 5.26 11.16 2.22
C SER A 77 6.63 11.81 2.41
N GLU A 78 7.48 11.28 3.29
CA GLU A 78 8.81 11.84 3.57
C GLU A 78 9.73 11.74 2.34
N ASN A 79 9.62 10.63 1.62
CA ASN A 79 10.49 10.26 0.50
C ASN A 79 9.71 9.85 -0.77
N ASN A 80 8.37 9.95 -0.76
CA ASN A 80 7.50 9.42 -1.81
C ASN A 80 7.77 7.93 -2.09
N GLU A 81 7.94 7.14 -1.03
CA GLU A 81 8.11 5.70 -1.18
C GLU A 81 6.77 4.98 -1.12
N VAL A 82 6.65 3.96 -1.97
CA VAL A 82 5.55 3.01 -1.97
C VAL A 82 6.11 1.62 -1.75
N LEU A 83 5.51 0.88 -0.82
CA LEU A 83 5.71 -0.55 -0.65
C LEU A 83 4.41 -1.27 -0.97
N VAL A 84 4.49 -2.26 -1.83
CA VAL A 84 3.39 -3.20 -2.12
C VAL A 84 3.70 -4.49 -1.37
N LEU A 85 2.72 -5.02 -0.63
CA LEU A 85 2.90 -6.17 0.24
C LEU A 85 1.71 -7.11 0.10
N SER A 86 1.99 -8.41 0.03
CA SER A 86 1.00 -9.45 0.27
C SER A 86 0.49 -9.39 1.72
N GLU A 87 -0.60 -10.11 2.01
CA GLU A 87 -1.12 -10.18 3.38
C GLU A 87 -0.08 -10.71 4.38
N ASP A 88 0.67 -11.75 4.01
CA ASP A 88 1.68 -12.35 4.88
C ASP A 88 2.84 -11.39 5.15
N GLU A 89 3.31 -10.68 4.12
CA GLU A 89 4.38 -9.68 4.26
C GLU A 89 3.93 -8.47 5.07
N TYR A 90 2.69 -8.01 4.87
CA TYR A 90 2.11 -6.96 5.69
C TYR A 90 2.01 -7.41 7.15
N ILE A 91 1.56 -8.64 7.41
CA ILE A 91 1.55 -9.23 8.75
C ILE A 91 2.95 -9.27 9.36
N PHE A 92 3.94 -9.70 8.61
CA PHE A 92 5.31 -9.73 9.09
C PHE A 92 5.85 -8.32 9.41
N ALA A 93 5.77 -7.38 8.46
CA ALA A 93 6.30 -6.02 8.58
C ALA A 93 5.66 -5.27 9.76
N THR A 94 4.34 -5.33 9.86
CA THR A 94 3.61 -4.68 10.95
C THR A 94 3.90 -5.36 12.31
N GLY A 95 4.16 -6.67 12.33
CA GLY A 95 4.50 -7.40 13.57
C GLY A 95 5.86 -6.99 14.11
N ILE A 96 6.82 -6.76 13.22
CA ILE A 96 8.12 -6.17 13.58
C ILE A 96 7.95 -4.77 14.19
N GLY A 97 7.10 -3.92 13.59
CA GLY A 97 6.80 -2.59 14.11
C GLY A 97 6.30 -2.63 15.56
N GLU A 98 5.34 -3.51 15.85
CA GLU A 98 4.81 -3.70 17.22
C GLU A 98 5.88 -4.18 18.21
N VAL A 99 6.80 -5.05 17.79
CA VAL A 99 7.93 -5.48 18.65
C VAL A 99 8.81 -4.30 19.01
N PHE A 100 9.17 -3.45 18.05
CA PHE A 100 9.97 -2.26 18.33
C PHE A 100 9.25 -1.25 19.23
N GLU A 101 7.95 -1.03 19.03
CA GLU A 101 7.14 -0.19 19.92
C GLU A 101 7.09 -0.75 21.34
N CYS A 102 6.90 -2.06 21.49
CA CYS A 102 6.91 -2.74 22.78
C CYS A 102 8.27 -2.57 23.49
N LEU A 103 9.38 -2.77 22.78
CA LEU A 103 10.74 -2.59 23.31
C LEU A 103 11.04 -1.14 23.71
N ASN A 104 10.50 -0.16 22.97
CA ASN A 104 10.68 1.26 23.26
C ASN A 104 9.71 1.80 24.31
N SER A 105 8.62 1.08 24.59
CA SER A 105 7.70 1.41 25.68
C SER A 105 8.25 0.88 27.00
N ASN A 106 8.40 1.74 28.02
CA ASN A 106 8.75 1.30 29.38
C ASN A 106 7.63 0.50 30.07
N THR A 107 6.58 0.14 29.33
CA THR A 107 5.40 -0.59 29.79
C THR A 107 5.46 -2.03 29.30
N LYS A 108 6.01 -2.91 30.14
CA LYS A 108 5.70 -4.34 30.07
C LYS A 108 4.20 -4.49 30.30
N ASN A 109 3.48 -4.98 29.29
CA ASN A 109 2.07 -5.43 29.30
C ASN A 109 1.16 -4.61 28.40
N THR A 110 1.33 -4.80 27.09
CA THR A 110 0.20 -5.00 26.19
C THR A 110 0.73 -5.83 25.03
N TYR A 111 0.68 -7.15 25.16
CA TYR A 111 0.72 -8.01 23.98
C TYR A 111 -0.53 -7.62 23.18
N HIS A 112 -0.36 -6.83 22.12
CA HIS A 112 -1.48 -6.35 21.32
C HIS A 112 -2.14 -7.56 20.66
N GLU A 113 -3.40 -7.80 21.00
CA GLU A 113 -4.21 -8.97 20.66
C GLU A 113 -4.58 -9.03 19.16
N THR A 114 -3.83 -8.38 18.28
CA THR A 114 -4.33 -7.97 16.95
C THR A 114 -3.33 -8.18 15.82
N ILE A 115 -2.65 -9.32 15.78
CA ILE A 115 -2.12 -9.85 14.52
C ILE A 115 -3.28 -10.45 13.71
N ASN A 116 -4.25 -9.62 13.34
CA ASN A 116 -5.29 -9.93 12.38
C ASN A 116 -5.49 -8.66 11.58
N LYS A 117 -4.90 -8.63 10.38
CA LYS A 117 -4.52 -7.41 9.67
C LYS A 117 -5.31 -7.11 8.40
N ALA A 118 -6.29 -7.93 8.07
CA ALA A 118 -7.38 -7.51 7.20
C ALA A 118 -8.09 -6.26 7.78
N PRO A 119 -8.50 -5.28 6.96
CA PRO A 119 -9.13 -4.05 7.45
C PRO A 119 -10.34 -4.30 8.34
N LYS A 120 -10.18 -4.12 9.66
CA LYS A 120 -11.31 -4.10 10.59
C LYS A 120 -11.75 -2.65 10.86
N PRO A 121 -13.07 -2.37 10.91
CA PRO A 121 -13.59 -1.01 11.14
C PRO A 121 -13.06 -0.30 12.39
N ASN A 122 -12.59 -1.05 13.38
CA ASN A 122 -12.08 -0.57 14.67
C ASN A 122 -10.55 -0.41 14.73
N GLN A 123 -9.83 -0.55 13.61
CA GLN A 123 -8.36 -0.41 13.52
C GLN A 123 -7.92 0.82 12.69
N GLY A 124 -8.78 1.83 12.59
CA GLY A 124 -8.50 3.07 11.84
C GLY A 124 -8.76 2.99 10.33
N TRP A 125 -9.09 1.80 9.82
CA TRP A 125 -9.47 1.60 8.42
C TRP A 125 -10.81 2.25 8.08
N LYS A 126 -10.81 2.96 6.96
CA LYS A 126 -11.98 3.57 6.33
C LYS A 126 -12.27 2.83 5.04
N PHE A 127 -13.49 2.32 4.91
CA PHE A 127 -13.93 1.74 3.64
C PHE A 127 -14.13 2.84 2.61
N ALA A 128 -13.44 2.72 1.46
CA ALA A 128 -13.53 3.68 0.37
C ALA A 128 -14.67 3.32 -0.60
N GLY A 129 -14.88 2.02 -0.85
CA GLY A 129 -15.94 1.57 -1.73
C GLY A 129 -15.67 0.21 -2.37
N THR A 130 -16.60 -0.19 -3.23
CA THR A 130 -16.54 -1.42 -4.03
C THR A 130 -16.55 -1.08 -5.52
N CYS A 131 -15.71 -1.75 -6.31
CA CYS A 131 -15.63 -1.60 -7.76
C CYS A 131 -15.79 -2.95 -8.46
N THR A 132 -16.46 -3.00 -9.61
CA THR A 132 -16.60 -4.23 -10.42
C THR A 132 -15.57 -4.31 -11.55
N THR A 133 -14.76 -3.27 -11.74
CA THR A 133 -13.78 -3.18 -12.82
C THR A 133 -12.42 -2.77 -12.26
N LYS A 134 -11.36 -3.26 -12.91
CA LYS A 134 -9.96 -2.88 -12.63
C LYS A 134 -9.78 -1.37 -12.64
N TRP A 135 -10.29 -0.72 -13.70
CA TRP A 135 -10.22 0.73 -13.84
C TRP A 135 -10.95 1.48 -12.72
N GLY A 136 -12.11 0.97 -12.27
CA GLY A 136 -12.83 1.57 -11.15
C GLY A 136 -12.03 1.53 -9.86
N ALA A 137 -11.33 0.42 -9.61
CA ALA A 137 -10.46 0.27 -8.44
C ALA A 137 -9.27 1.24 -8.48
N ILE A 138 -8.58 1.35 -9.62
CA ILE A 138 -7.47 2.30 -9.82
C ILE A 138 -7.96 3.74 -9.61
N LYS A 139 -9.11 4.10 -10.21
CA LYS A 139 -9.70 5.42 -10.06
C LYS A 139 -10.01 5.75 -8.59
N LEU A 140 -10.59 4.81 -7.85
CA LEU A 140 -10.91 5.00 -6.44
C LEU A 140 -9.63 5.18 -5.59
N GLY A 141 -8.57 4.43 -5.88
CA GLY A 141 -7.27 4.62 -5.24
C GLY A 141 -6.67 6.01 -5.49
N LYS A 142 -6.79 6.53 -6.72
CA LYS A 142 -6.42 7.91 -7.05
C LYS A 142 -7.23 8.93 -6.27
N GLU A 143 -8.56 8.78 -6.19
CA GLU A 143 -9.44 9.68 -5.41
C GLU A 143 -9.07 9.69 -3.91
N ILE A 144 -8.65 8.54 -3.35
CA ILE A 144 -8.11 8.45 -1.99
C ILE A 144 -6.83 9.27 -1.87
N ALA A 145 -5.89 9.11 -2.82
CA ALA A 145 -4.61 9.80 -2.82
C ALA A 145 -4.76 11.33 -2.92
N GLU A 146 -5.71 11.81 -3.71
CA GLU A 146 -6.01 13.25 -3.83
C GLU A 146 -6.62 13.81 -2.54
N LYS A 147 -7.50 13.03 -1.89
CA LYS A 147 -8.13 13.39 -0.63
C LYS A 147 -7.13 13.43 0.54
N ILE A 148 -6.14 12.54 0.51
CA ILE A 148 -5.06 12.50 1.50
C ILE A 148 -3.97 13.48 1.05
N GLY A 149 -3.86 14.62 1.72
CA GLY A 149 -2.88 15.65 1.36
C GLY A 149 -1.44 15.12 1.26
N GLU A 150 -0.58 15.80 0.51
CA GLU A 150 0.77 15.35 0.13
C GLU A 150 1.73 15.03 1.29
N LYS A 151 1.43 15.47 2.51
CA LYS A 151 2.30 15.34 3.69
C LYS A 151 1.86 14.26 4.68
N GLN A 152 0.98 13.36 4.26
CA GLN A 152 0.42 12.33 5.11
C GLN A 152 0.87 10.96 4.63
N ASN A 153 1.30 10.14 5.57
CA ASN A 153 1.53 8.73 5.35
C ASN A 153 0.18 8.02 5.40
N PHE A 154 0.01 7.01 4.58
CA PHE A 154 -1.24 6.27 4.52
C PHE A 154 -1.02 4.86 4.03
N GLU A 155 -2.02 4.02 4.31
CA GLU A 155 -2.12 2.68 3.79
C GLU A 155 -3.37 2.53 2.94
N ILE A 156 -3.29 1.68 1.91
CA ILE A 156 -4.44 1.19 1.15
C ILE A 156 -4.43 -0.33 1.19
N HIS A 157 -5.59 -0.94 1.40
CA HIS A 157 -5.80 -2.37 1.22
C HIS A 157 -6.80 -2.59 0.09
N THR A 158 -6.48 -3.54 -0.79
CA THR A 158 -7.35 -3.94 -1.89
C THR A 158 -7.57 -5.45 -1.85
N GLU A 159 -8.83 -5.87 -1.73
CA GLU A 159 -9.25 -7.29 -1.77
C GLU A 159 -10.09 -7.54 -3.02
N TYR A 160 -9.84 -8.65 -3.73
CA TYR A 160 -10.72 -9.11 -4.82
C TYR A 160 -11.52 -10.31 -4.37
N LYS A 161 -12.85 -10.15 -4.30
CA LYS A 161 -13.77 -11.17 -3.82
C LYS A 161 -15.11 -11.10 -4.54
N ASP A 162 -15.66 -12.26 -4.91
CA ASP A 162 -16.97 -12.38 -5.56
C ASP A 162 -17.12 -11.49 -6.81
N GLY A 163 -16.04 -11.37 -7.60
CA GLY A 163 -16.03 -10.55 -8.82
C GLY A 163 -15.89 -9.05 -8.58
N LYS A 164 -15.54 -8.63 -7.36
CA LYS A 164 -15.49 -7.21 -6.96
C LYS A 164 -14.21 -6.88 -6.23
N TYR A 165 -13.71 -5.67 -6.46
CA TYR A 165 -12.63 -5.05 -5.72
C TYR A 165 -13.20 -4.26 -4.55
N TYR A 166 -12.70 -4.50 -3.35
CA TYR A 166 -13.03 -3.76 -2.16
C TYR A 166 -11.79 -2.99 -1.73
N ILE A 167 -11.96 -1.68 -1.49
CA ILE A 167 -10.84 -0.79 -1.19
C ILE A 167 -11.05 -0.13 0.17
N TRP A 168 -10.02 -0.19 1.00
CA TRP A 168 -9.94 0.48 2.30
C TRP A 168 -8.68 1.31 2.38
N TYR A 169 -8.70 2.33 3.22
CA TYR A 169 -7.54 3.16 3.50
C TYR A 169 -7.47 3.61 4.95
N ARG A 170 -6.28 3.97 5.43
CA ARG A 170 -6.10 4.65 6.71
C ARG A 170 -4.90 5.60 6.67
N LEU A 171 -4.90 6.57 7.57
CA LEU A 171 -3.76 7.46 7.79
C LEU A 171 -2.87 6.85 8.88
N ILE A 172 -1.56 7.06 8.76
CA ILE A 172 -0.55 6.60 9.73
C ILE A 172 0.18 7.81 10.32
#